data_AF-A0A357HCN2-F1
#
_entry.id   AF-A0A357HCN2-F1
#
_cell.length_a   1.000
_cell.length_b   1.000
_cell.length_c   1.000
_cell.angle_alpha   90.00
_cell.angle_beta   90.00
_cell.angle_gamma   90.00
#
_symmetry.space_group_name_H-M   'P 1'
#
loop_
_entity.id
_entity.type
_entity.pdbx_description
1 polymer ?
#
loop_
_entity_poly.entity_id
_entity_poly.type
_entity_poly.pdbx_seq_one_letter_code
_entity_poly.pdbx_strand_id
1 'polypeptide(L)'
;MQYPEFSDLTQMVDLRNRASKCYKLDDSHVFYIEPGFYKALQAVKAVYPDKYQEALNFVRSEAKKNHVTVFAADENNVIVQLYREPVVITPFDVVERLNIKIEDKSRGADYGD
;
A
#
# COMPACT_ATOMS: atom_id res chain seq x y z
N MET A 1 2.00 8.18 13.09
CA MET A 1 1.59 6.79 12.81
C MET A 1 2.83 5.94 12.59
N GLN A 2 2.90 4.78 13.25
CA GLN A 2 3.90 3.74 12.98
C GLN A 2 3.22 2.64 12.18
N TYR A 3 3.95 2.00 11.25
CA TYR A 3 3.45 0.87 10.45
C TYR A 3 4.12 -0.42 10.96
N PRO A 4 3.54 -1.11 11.95
CA PRO A 4 4.18 -2.23 12.64
C PRO A 4 4.51 -3.40 11.72
N GLU A 5 3.79 -3.55 10.61
CA GLU A 5 4.03 -4.57 9.58
C GLU A 5 5.36 -4.43 8.84
N PHE A 6 6.03 -3.29 9.01
CA PHE A 6 7.34 -2.98 8.43
C PHE A 6 8.38 -2.63 9.51
N SER A 7 8.14 -3.03 10.76
CA SER A 7 9.03 -2.75 11.90
C SER A 7 10.38 -3.49 11.83
N ASP A 8 10.45 -4.57 11.03
CA ASP A 8 11.68 -5.30 10.69
C ASP A 8 12.58 -4.56 9.70
N LEU A 9 12.06 -3.51 9.05
CA LEU A 9 12.78 -2.75 8.03
C LEU A 9 13.41 -1.48 8.61
N THR A 10 14.48 -1.02 7.97
CA THR A 10 15.09 0.26 8.31
C THR A 10 14.23 1.40 7.77
N GLN A 11 13.50 2.08 8.65
CA GLN A 11 12.75 3.29 8.28
C GLN A 11 13.73 4.47 8.13
N MET A 12 13.73 5.09 6.96
CA MET A 12 14.53 6.28 6.67
C MET A 12 13.72 7.56 6.97
N VAL A 13 14.42 8.62 7.39
CA VAL A 13 13.83 9.94 7.55
C VAL A 13 14.04 10.74 6.27
N ASP A 14 12.98 10.92 5.49
CA ASP A 14 12.95 11.79 4.32
C ASP A 14 12.30 13.13 4.69
N LEU A 15 13.12 14.18 4.78
CA LEU A 15 12.65 15.51 5.17
C LEU A 15 11.80 16.20 4.12
N ARG A 16 11.84 15.77 2.85
CA ARG A 16 10.97 16.25 1.77
C ARG A 16 9.63 15.54 1.82
N ASN A 17 9.65 14.23 2.07
CA ASN A 17 8.47 13.36 2.02
C ASN A 17 7.95 13.00 3.42
N ARG A 18 7.86 13.98 4.33
CA ARG A 18 7.52 13.75 5.76
C ARG A 18 6.15 13.11 5.99
N ALA A 19 5.22 13.32 5.07
CA ALA A 19 3.88 12.75 5.12
C ALA A 19 3.89 11.23 4.89
N SER A 20 4.89 10.71 4.17
CA SER A 20 5.00 9.31 3.79
C SER A 20 6.11 8.62 4.59
N LYS A 21 5.99 7.30 4.75
CA LYS A 21 7.03 6.49 5.40
C LYS A 21 7.95 5.91 4.35
N CYS A 22 9.25 6.10 4.53
CA CYS A 22 10.29 5.59 3.65
C CYS A 22 10.99 4.41 4.34
N TYR A 23 11.11 3.29 3.64
CA TYR A 23 11.74 2.08 4.13
C TYR A 23 12.82 1.61 3.15
N LYS A 24 13.99 1.26 3.69
CA LYS A 24 15.08 0.64 2.94
C LYS A 24 14.97 -0.87 3.07
N LEU A 25 14.94 -1.57 1.94
CA LEU A 25 15.00 -3.04 1.87
C LEU A 25 16.44 -3.53 1.85
N ASP A 26 17.25 -2.92 0.99
CA ASP A 26 18.69 -3.14 0.83
C ASP A 26 19.32 -1.89 0.19
N ASP A 27 20.59 -1.96 -0.21
CA ASP A 27 21.32 -0.81 -0.78
C ASP A 27 20.73 -0.28 -2.10
N SER A 28 20.00 -1.09 -2.84
CA SER A 28 19.46 -0.75 -4.16
C SER A 28 17.95 -0.52 -4.18
N HIS A 29 17.24 -0.91 -3.12
CA HIS A 29 15.78 -0.90 -3.07
C HIS A 29 15.24 -0.09 -1.90
N VAL A 30 14.42 0.90 -2.24
CA VAL A 30 13.70 1.76 -1.30
C VAL A 30 12.24 1.85 -1.69
N PHE A 31 11.34 1.92 -0.71
CA PHE A 31 9.95 2.18 -1.01
C PHE A 31 9.33 3.19 -0.04
N TYR A 32 8.31 3.87 -0.55
CA TYR A 32 7.51 4.83 0.20
C TYR A 32 6.09 4.29 0.37
N ILE A 33 5.53 4.44 1.55
CA ILE A 33 4.11 4.18 1.82
C ILE A 33 3.45 5.51 2.18
N GLU A 34 2.48 5.92 1.36
CA GLU A 34 1.66 7.07 1.65
C GLU A 34 0.57 6.73 2.68
N PRO A 35 0.11 7.72 3.48
CA PRO A 35 -0.94 7.51 4.46
C PRO A 35 -2.24 6.97 3.84
N GLY A 36 -2.59 7.41 2.63
CA GLY A 36 -3.80 6.97 1.94
C GLY A 36 -3.74 5.49 1.55
N PHE A 37 -2.61 5.05 0.98
CA PHE A 37 -2.38 3.63 0.69
C PHE A 37 -2.43 2.79 1.97
N TYR A 38 -1.75 3.23 3.04
CA TYR A 38 -1.75 2.48 4.30
C TYR A 38 -3.15 2.34 4.90
N LYS A 39 -4.00 3.38 4.84
CA LYS A 39 -5.40 3.30 5.27
C LYS A 39 -6.16 2.23 4.47
N ALA A 40 -5.97 2.18 3.15
CA ALA A 40 -6.61 1.16 2.31
C ALA A 40 -6.10 -0.24 2.64
N LEU A 41 -4.80 -0.40 2.90
CA LEU A 41 -4.21 -1.67 3.33
C LEU A 41 -4.79 -2.15 4.69
N GLN A 42 -5.00 -1.23 5.64
CA GLN A 42 -5.69 -1.55 6.89
C GLN A 42 -7.18 -1.89 6.68
N ALA A 43 -7.84 -1.31 5.68
CA ALA A 43 -9.19 -1.72 5.30
C ALA A 43 -9.22 -3.15 4.74
N VAL A 44 -8.23 -3.53 3.92
CA VAL A 44 -8.07 -4.93 3.48
C VAL A 44 -7.89 -5.86 4.67
N LYS A 45 -7.09 -5.49 5.68
CA LYS A 45 -6.96 -6.27 6.92
C LYS A 45 -8.29 -6.47 7.64
N ALA A 46 -9.11 -5.42 7.71
CA ALA A 46 -10.38 -5.44 8.42
C ALA A 46 -11.43 -6.30 7.71
N VAL A 47 -11.46 -6.27 6.37
CA VAL A 47 -12.48 -6.98 5.57
C VAL A 47 -12.02 -8.40 5.19
N TYR A 48 -10.74 -8.58 4.90
CA TYR A 48 -10.14 -9.83 4.44
C TYR A 48 -8.87 -10.18 5.25
N PRO A 49 -9.00 -10.47 6.55
CA PRO A 49 -7.86 -10.72 7.43
C PRO A 49 -6.99 -11.89 6.94
N ASP A 50 -7.59 -12.94 6.37
CA ASP A 50 -6.87 -14.09 5.82
C ASP A 50 -6.01 -13.75 4.60
N LYS A 51 -6.38 -12.69 3.86
CA LYS A 51 -5.65 -12.18 2.69
C LYS A 51 -4.62 -11.11 3.06
N TYR A 52 -4.62 -10.64 4.30
CA TYR A 52 -3.76 -9.54 4.71
C TYR A 52 -2.28 -9.86 4.58
N GLN A 53 -1.88 -11.08 4.97
CA GLN A 53 -0.49 -11.50 4.83
C GLN A 53 -0.06 -11.60 3.36
N GLU A 54 -0.96 -12.04 2.48
CA GLU A 54 -0.71 -12.06 1.04
C GLU A 54 -0.55 -10.63 0.47
N ALA A 55 -1.36 -9.67 0.95
CA ALA A 55 -1.23 -8.25 0.60
C ALA A 55 0.14 -7.67 0.99
N LEU A 56 0.60 -7.95 2.21
CA LEU A 56 1.92 -7.53 2.68
C LEU A 56 3.05 -8.17 1.86
N ASN A 57 2.91 -9.45 1.51
CA ASN A 57 3.88 -10.15 0.68
C ASN A 57 3.94 -9.54 -0.73
N PHE A 58 2.80 -9.13 -1.30
CA PHE A 58 2.75 -8.42 -2.57
C PHE A 58 3.47 -7.07 -2.50
N VAL A 59 3.16 -6.24 -1.50
CA VAL A 59 3.86 -4.96 -1.26
C VAL A 59 5.37 -5.17 -1.18
N ARG A 60 5.83 -6.15 -0.40
CA ARG A 60 7.26 -6.45 -0.28
C ARG A 60 7.87 -6.97 -1.59
N SER A 61 7.13 -7.78 -2.34
CA SER A 61 7.56 -8.29 -3.64
C SER A 61 7.76 -7.15 -4.64
N GLU A 62 6.78 -6.25 -4.78
CA GLU A 62 6.88 -5.12 -5.72
C GLU A 62 7.98 -4.13 -5.34
N ALA A 63 8.22 -3.94 -4.05
CA ALA A 63 9.32 -3.12 -3.57
C ALA A 63 10.71 -3.75 -3.83
N LYS A 64 10.81 -5.08 -3.97
CA LYS A 64 12.07 -5.78 -4.31
C LYS A 64 12.34 -5.86 -5.81
N LYS A 65 11.32 -5.71 -6.64
CA LYS A 65 11.48 -5.76 -8.11
C LYS A 65 11.98 -4.44 -8.69
N ASN A 66 11.79 -3.34 -7.97
CA ASN A 66 11.99 -1.98 -8.46
C ASN A 66 12.91 -1.20 -7.53
N HIS A 67 13.87 -0.46 -8.08
CA HIS A 67 14.80 0.35 -7.28
C HIS A 67 14.08 1.38 -6.38
N VAL A 68 12.97 1.94 -6.88
CA VAL A 68 12.07 2.78 -6.09
C VAL A 68 10.62 2.44 -6.37
N THR A 69 9.88 2.17 -5.32
CA THR A 69 8.43 1.98 -5.37
C THR A 69 7.72 3.00 -4.48
N VAL A 70 6.63 3.57 -4.97
CA VAL A 70 5.73 4.41 -4.17
C VAL A 70 4.38 3.72 -4.09
N PHE A 71 3.98 3.37 -2.88
CA PHE A 71 2.64 2.86 -2.59
C PHE A 71 1.73 4.05 -2.27
N ALA A 72 0.95 4.47 -3.26
CA ALA A 72 0.12 5.67 -3.24
C ALA A 72 -1.37 5.33 -3.28
N ALA A 73 -2.23 6.20 -2.76
CA ALA A 73 -3.68 5.95 -2.83
C ALA A 73 -4.26 6.07 -4.25
N ASP A 74 -3.65 6.93 -5.06
CA ASP A 74 -4.03 7.26 -6.43
C ASP A 74 -2.75 7.50 -7.23
N GLU A 75 -2.60 6.82 -8.37
CA GLU A 75 -1.45 6.93 -9.25
C GLU A 75 -1.32 8.32 -9.90
N ASN A 76 -2.44 9.04 -10.07
CA ASN A 76 -2.47 10.36 -10.67
C ASN A 76 -2.17 11.48 -9.66
N ASN A 77 -2.22 11.18 -8.37
CA ASN A 77 -2.11 12.15 -7.27
C ASN A 77 -1.09 11.69 -6.21
N VAL A 78 0.08 11.25 -6.67
CA VAL A 78 1.21 10.88 -5.80
C VAL A 78 1.75 12.12 -5.06
N ILE A 79 1.83 12.05 -3.73
CA ILE A 79 2.34 13.16 -2.89
C ILE A 79 3.85 13.06 -2.67
N VAL A 80 4.44 11.89 -2.87
CA VAL A 80 5.89 11.67 -2.75
C VAL A 80 6.62 12.34 -3.92
N GLN A 81 7.56 13.23 -3.62
CA GLN A 81 8.37 13.95 -4.60
C GLN A 81 9.76 13.32 -4.70
N LEU A 82 10.09 12.79 -5.88
CA LEU A 82 11.36 12.13 -6.19
C LEU A 82 12.02 12.75 -7.42
N TYR A 83 13.34 12.64 -7.51
CA TYR A 83 14.12 13.09 -8.67
C TYR A 83 14.08 12.12 -9.85
N ARG A 84 13.72 10.86 -9.58
CA ARG A 84 13.58 9.79 -10.57
C ARG A 84 12.14 9.28 -10.55
N GLU A 85 11.65 8.86 -11.70
CA GLU A 85 10.31 8.29 -11.82
C GLU A 85 10.23 6.97 -11.05
N PRO A 86 9.37 6.86 -10.03
CA PRO A 86 9.17 5.62 -9.29
C PRO A 86 8.17 4.71 -10.00
N VAL A 87 8.20 3.42 -9.66
CA VAL A 87 7.02 2.58 -9.90
C VAL A 87 5.96 2.91 -8.86
N VAL A 88 4.75 3.22 -9.30
CA VAL A 88 3.63 3.53 -8.42
C VAL A 88 2.71 2.32 -8.34
N ILE A 89 2.34 1.93 -7.11
CA ILE A 89 1.41 0.83 -6.84
C ILE A 89 0.26 1.36 -5.99
N THR A 90 -0.96 1.08 -6.41
CA THR A 90 -2.20 1.52 -5.76
C THR A 90 -2.86 0.39 -4.96
N PRO A 91 -3.83 0.70 -4.07
CA PRO A 91 -4.59 -0.34 -3.39
C PRO A 91 -5.38 -1.22 -4.35
N PHE A 92 -5.77 -0.70 -5.52
CA PHE A 92 -6.46 -1.48 -6.55
C PHE A 92 -5.58 -2.59 -7.10
N ASP A 93 -4.29 -2.30 -7.37
CA ASP A 93 -3.32 -3.33 -7.80
C ASP A 93 -3.22 -4.47 -6.77
N VAL A 94 -3.25 -4.13 -5.47
CA VAL A 94 -3.23 -5.12 -4.38
C VAL A 94 -4.49 -5.98 -4.41
N VAL A 95 -5.67 -5.36 -4.49
CA VAL A 95 -6.97 -6.06 -4.49
C VAL A 95 -7.11 -6.96 -5.72
N GLU A 96 -6.76 -6.46 -6.90
CA GLU A 96 -6.77 -7.20 -8.15
C GLU A 96 -5.83 -8.40 -8.09
N ARG A 97 -4.59 -8.19 -7.61
CA ARG A 97 -3.60 -9.26 -7.49
C ARG A 97 -4.02 -10.39 -6.57
N LEU A 98 -4.76 -10.06 -5.50
CA LEU A 98 -5.26 -11.02 -4.52
C LEU A 98 -6.56 -11.71 -4.96
N ASN A 99 -7.09 -11.34 -6.13
CA ASN A 99 -8.40 -11.78 -6.62
C ASN A 99 -9.49 -11.55 -5.55
N ILE A 100 -9.36 -10.47 -4.79
CA ILE A 100 -10.37 -10.03 -3.84
C ILE A 100 -11.53 -9.52 -4.68
N LYS A 101 -12.57 -10.34 -4.82
CA LYS A 101 -13.84 -9.88 -5.36
C LYS A 101 -14.37 -8.84 -4.39
N ILE A 102 -14.48 -7.60 -4.85
CA ILE A 102 -15.38 -6.64 -4.22
C ILE A 102 -16.77 -7.21 -4.43
N GLU A 103 -17.21 -8.07 -3.51
CA GLU A 103 -18.61 -8.44 -3.45
C GLU A 103 -19.35 -7.16 -3.11
N ASP A 104 -20.00 -6.62 -4.14
CA ASP A 104 -20.97 -5.55 -3.99
C ASP A 104 -22.08 -6.09 -3.09
N LYS A 105 -21.91 -5.91 -1.78
CA LYS A 105 -23.04 -5.96 -0.84
C LYS A 105 -23.89 -4.71 -1.08
N SER A 106 -24.35 -4.48 -2.30
CA SER A 106 -25.58 -3.72 -2.52
C SER A 106 -26.68 -4.49 -1.81
N ARG A 107 -26.96 -4.03 -0.60
CA ARG A 107 -28.32 -3.78 -0.14
C ARG A 107 -29.34 -4.78 -0.70
N GLY A 108 -29.45 -5.92 -0.04
CA GLY A 108 -30.76 -6.45 0.28
C GLY A 108 -31.50 -5.41 1.12
N ALA A 109 -32.01 -4.38 0.47
CA ALA A 109 -33.07 -3.55 1.01
C ALA A 109 -34.36 -4.26 0.64
N ASP A 110 -34.59 -5.37 1.32
CA ASP A 110 -35.92 -5.95 1.47
C ASP A 110 -36.69 -5.00 2.38
N TYR A 111 -37.17 -3.89 1.81
CA TYR A 111 -38.28 -3.14 2.38
C TYR A 111 -39.56 -3.80 1.87
N GLY A 112 -39.81 -5.02 2.33
CA GLY A 112 -41.15 -5.55 2.49
C GLY A 112 -41.68 -5.11 3.85
N ASP A 113 -42.38 -3.98 3.87
CA ASP A 113 -43.71 -3.78 4.50
C ASP A 113 -44.23 -2.37 4.14
#